data_AF-A0A0K2AQR5-F1
#
_entry.id   AF-A0A0K2AQR5-F1
#
_cell.length_a   1.000
_cell.length_b   1.000
_cell.length_c   1.000
_cell.angle_alpha   90.00
_cell.angle_beta   90.00
_cell.angle_gamma   90.00
#
_symmetry.space_group_name_H-M   'P 1'
#
loop_
_entity.id
_entity.type
_entity.pdbx_description
1 polymer ?
#
loop_
_entity_poly.entity_id
_entity_poly.type
_entity_poly.pdbx_seq_one_letter_code
_entity_poly.pdbx_strand_id
1 'polypeptide(L)'
;MSERDDQEREFDLKWADGAEHKEPSARARMLAARWKENPPGPVPFRADPEHVGSGRRSSWVSTAVVLGCVAAVIVLLGYVNFRGAY
;
A
#
# COMPACT_ATOMS: atom_id res chain seq x y z
N MET A 1 -3.37 -22.69 -9.52
CA MET A 1 -3.49 -21.34 -10.11
C MET A 1 -2.12 -20.77 -10.52
N SER A 2 -1.03 -21.13 -9.86
CA SER A 2 0.35 -20.72 -10.21
C SER A 2 0.82 -21.15 -11.60
N GLU A 3 0.48 -22.35 -12.06
CA GLU A 3 0.98 -22.87 -13.36
C GLU A 3 0.47 -22.08 -14.58
N ARG A 4 -0.67 -21.38 -14.47
CA ARG A 4 -1.16 -20.52 -15.56
C ARG A 4 -0.38 -19.20 -15.60
N ASP A 5 -0.11 -18.61 -14.43
CA ASP A 5 0.66 -17.37 -14.31
C ASP A 5 2.11 -17.58 -14.82
N ASP A 6 2.68 -18.77 -14.57
CA ASP A 6 4.02 -19.13 -15.07
C ASP A 6 4.04 -19.26 -16.61
N GLN A 7 2.99 -19.83 -17.20
CA GLN A 7 2.86 -19.96 -18.67
C GLN A 7 2.64 -18.61 -19.36
N GLU A 8 1.81 -17.75 -18.78
CA GLU A 8 1.54 -16.40 -19.31
C GLU A 8 2.80 -15.53 -19.25
N ARG A 9 3.55 -15.61 -18.14
CA ARG A 9 4.85 -14.95 -18.02
C ARG A 9 5.88 -15.47 -19.02
N GLU A 10 5.94 -16.78 -19.24
CA GLU A 10 6.87 -17.37 -20.22
C GLU A 10 6.51 -16.97 -21.66
N PHE A 11 5.22 -16.85 -21.96
CA PHE A 11 4.73 -16.34 -23.25
C PHE A 11 5.15 -14.89 -23.47
N ASP A 12 4.87 -14.00 -22.51
CA ASP A 12 5.21 -12.57 -22.59
C ASP A 12 6.71 -12.35 -22.83
N LEU A 13 7.54 -13.13 -22.14
CA LEU A 13 8.99 -13.09 -22.30
C LEU A 13 9.44 -13.52 -23.70
N LYS A 14 8.93 -14.66 -24.20
CA LYS A 14 9.27 -15.16 -25.54
C LYS A 14 8.76 -14.24 -26.64
N TRP A 15 7.56 -13.68 -26.47
CA TRP A 15 6.96 -12.73 -27.39
C TRP A 15 7.77 -11.43 -27.48
N ALA A 16 8.17 -10.86 -26.34
CA ALA A 16 9.01 -9.68 -26.30
C ALA A 16 10.42 -9.93 -26.87
N ASP A 17 10.99 -11.11 -26.60
CA ASP A 17 12.34 -11.44 -27.05
C ASP A 17 12.41 -11.75 -28.55
N GLY A 18 11.33 -12.26 -29.13
CA GLY A 18 11.16 -12.55 -30.56
C GLY A 18 10.85 -11.33 -31.44
N ALA A 19 10.70 -10.14 -30.86
CA ALA A 19 10.45 -8.92 -31.64
C ALA A 19 11.68 -8.57 -32.50
N GLU A 20 11.47 -8.42 -33.82
CA GLU A 20 12.49 -8.03 -34.79
C GLU A 20 13.08 -6.65 -34.49
N HIS A 21 12.25 -5.74 -33.96
CA HIS A 21 12.65 -4.38 -33.61
C HIS A 21 12.58 -4.18 -32.10
N LYS A 22 13.76 -4.13 -31.47
CA LYS A 22 13.93 -3.77 -30.05
C LYS A 22 14.25 -2.29 -29.91
N GLU A 23 13.43 -1.44 -30.51
CA GLU A 23 13.65 0.00 -30.42
C GLU A 23 13.28 0.52 -29.02
N PRO A 24 14.10 1.38 -28.40
CA PRO A 24 13.75 1.98 -27.12
C PRO A 24 12.49 2.83 -27.29
N SER A 25 11.55 2.65 -26.36
CA SER A 25 10.33 3.46 -26.30
C SER A 25 10.67 4.95 -26.31
N ALA A 26 9.78 5.78 -26.85
CA ALA A 26 9.97 7.23 -26.90
C ALA A 26 10.34 7.80 -25.52
N ARG A 27 9.71 7.28 -24.45
CA ARG A 27 10.02 7.62 -23.05
C ARG A 27 11.44 7.22 -22.64
N ALA A 28 11.91 6.03 -23.02
CA ALA A 28 13.29 5.60 -22.74
C ALA A 28 14.31 6.53 -23.41
N ARG A 29 14.03 6.96 -24.65
CA ARG A 29 14.87 7.94 -25.37
C ARG A 29 14.88 9.31 -24.69
N MET A 30 13.73 9.81 -24.24
CA MET A 30 13.64 11.06 -23.49
C MET A 30 14.38 11.01 -22.14
N LEU A 31 14.27 9.89 -21.42
CA LEU A 31 14.99 9.70 -20.17
C LEU A 31 16.50 9.62 -20.40
N ALA A 32 16.95 8.89 -21.42
CA ALA A 32 18.36 8.85 -21.79
C ALA A 32 18.93 10.25 -22.12
N ALA A 33 18.17 11.06 -22.85
CA ALA A 33 18.54 12.46 -23.11
C ALA A 33 18.62 13.29 -21.81
N ARG A 34 17.62 13.17 -20.91
CA ARG A 34 17.59 13.85 -19.62
C ARG A 34 18.73 13.40 -18.70
N TRP A 35 19.05 12.11 -18.68
CA TRP A 35 20.07 11.53 -17.82
C TRP A 35 21.50 11.82 -18.27
N LYS A 36 21.69 12.17 -19.54
CA LYS A 36 22.98 12.67 -20.05
C LYS A 36 23.41 13.95 -19.34
N GLU A 37 22.46 14.83 -19.02
CA GLU A 37 22.71 16.11 -18.37
C GLU A 37 22.49 16.05 -16.85
N ASN A 38 21.52 15.25 -16.39
CA ASN A 38 21.19 15.11 -14.98
C ASN A 38 20.92 13.64 -14.62
N PRO A 39 21.96 12.87 -14.27
CA PRO A 39 21.79 11.45 -13.96
C PRO A 39 20.92 11.27 -12.71
N PRO A 40 20.11 10.19 -12.65
CA PRO A 40 19.32 9.92 -11.47
C PRO A 40 20.26 9.64 -10.28
N GLY A 41 19.86 10.10 -9.10
CA GLY A 41 20.57 9.75 -7.87
C GLY A 41 20.55 8.23 -7.63
N PRO A 42 21.42 7.71 -6.75
CA PRO A 42 21.45 6.30 -6.40
C PRO A 42 20.09 5.87 -5.88
N VAL A 43 19.44 4.96 -6.61
CA VAL A 43 18.20 4.30 -6.20
C VAL A 43 18.53 2.90 -5.70
N PRO A 44 17.89 2.44 -4.60
CA PRO A 44 18.09 1.07 -4.15
C PRO A 44 17.61 0.08 -5.23
N PHE A 45 18.35 -1.03 -5.42
CA PHE A 45 18.03 -2.07 -6.43
C PHE A 45 16.63 -2.66 -6.25
N ARG A 46 16.15 -2.67 -5.01
CA ARG A 46 14.74 -2.80 -4.69
C ARG A 46 14.26 -1.42 -4.30
N ALA A 47 13.25 -0.91 -5.01
CA ALA A 47 12.49 0.20 -4.48
C ALA A 47 12.07 -0.18 -3.06
N ASP A 48 12.43 0.65 -2.07
CA ASP A 48 11.87 0.49 -0.74
C ASP A 48 10.36 0.43 -0.93
N PRO A 49 9.67 -0.56 -0.35
CA PRO A 49 8.26 -0.74 -0.60
C PRO A 49 7.57 0.58 -0.24
N GLU A 50 6.97 1.21 -1.25
CA GLU A 50 6.45 2.57 -1.23
C GLU A 50 5.60 2.77 0.02
N HIS A 51 6.22 3.33 1.06
CA HIS A 51 5.61 3.62 2.35
C HIS A 51 4.52 2.63 2.83
N VAL A 52 4.84 1.34 2.99
CA VAL A 52 3.98 0.43 3.79
C VAL A 52 3.94 0.84 5.28
N GLY A 53 4.68 1.90 5.63
CA GLY A 53 4.65 2.56 6.92
C GLY A 53 3.64 3.71 7.03
N SER A 54 2.56 3.75 6.25
CA SER A 54 1.44 4.64 6.59
C SER A 54 0.46 3.94 7.56
N GLY A 55 0.48 4.37 8.82
CA GLY A 55 -0.74 4.36 9.62
C GLY A 55 -1.18 3.04 10.26
N ARG A 56 -0.30 2.31 10.95
CA ARG A 56 -0.73 1.38 12.03
C ARG A 56 -1.33 2.11 13.26
N ARG A 57 -1.86 3.34 13.05
CA ARG A 57 -2.50 4.22 14.03
C ARG A 57 -4.02 4.29 13.85
N SER A 58 -4.61 3.59 12.87
CA SER A 58 -6.04 3.72 12.53
C SER A 58 -6.89 2.46 12.69
N SER A 59 -6.41 1.39 13.33
CA SER A 59 -7.23 0.19 13.57
C SER A 59 -7.89 0.11 14.95
N TRP A 60 -7.51 0.99 15.89
CA TRP A 60 -8.01 0.93 17.29
C TRP A 60 -9.03 2.00 17.62
N VAL A 61 -9.27 2.97 16.72
CA VAL A 61 -10.20 4.08 16.94
C VAL A 61 -11.62 3.53 17.16
N SER A 62 -12.08 2.61 16.32
CA SER A 62 -13.39 1.97 16.47
C SER A 62 -13.51 1.23 17.81
N THR A 63 -12.47 0.50 18.22
CA THR A 63 -12.43 -0.21 19.50
C THR A 63 -12.50 0.76 20.69
N ALA A 64 -11.73 1.85 20.66
CA ALA A 64 -11.74 2.86 21.70
C ALA A 64 -13.11 3.56 21.82
N VAL A 65 -13.75 3.88 20.69
CA VAL A 65 -15.08 4.49 20.65
C VAL A 65 -16.14 3.55 21.25
N VAL A 66 -16.11 2.26 20.88
CA VAL A 66 -17.05 1.27 21.42
C VAL A 66 -16.87 1.11 22.93
N LEU A 67 -15.63 0.95 23.41
CA LEU A 67 -15.36 0.83 24.84
C LEU A 67 -15.75 2.09 25.62
N GLY A 68 -15.53 3.28 25.05
CA GLY A 68 -15.97 4.54 25.63
C GLY A 68 -17.49 4.62 25.77
N CYS A 69 -18.24 4.23 24.74
CA CYS A 69 -19.70 4.18 24.78
C CYS A 69 -20.22 3.20 25.83
N VAL A 70 -19.65 1.98 25.90
CA VAL A 70 -20.05 0.97 26.89
C VAL A 70 -19.80 1.47 28.32
N ALA A 71 -18.62 2.05 28.57
CA ALA A 71 -18.29 2.61 29.88
C ALA A 71 -19.24 3.76 30.28
N ALA A 72 -19.57 4.66 29.34
CA ALA A 72 -20.50 5.76 29.60
C ALA A 72 -21.91 5.25 29.97
N VAL A 73 -22.42 4.22 29.27
CA VAL A 73 -23.72 3.61 29.59
C VAL A 73 -23.71 2.97 30.98
N ILE A 74 -22.66 2.23 31.33
CA ILE A 74 -22.53 1.61 32.66
C ILE A 74 -22.52 2.68 33.75
N VAL A 75 -21.73 3.75 33.58
CA VAL A 75 -21.65 4.86 34.54
C VAL A 75 -23.00 5.58 34.66
N LEU A 76 -23.68 5.84 33.54
CA LEU A 76 -25.00 6.48 33.54
C LEU A 76 -26.04 5.65 34.30
N LEU A 77 -26.14 4.36 34.00
CA LEU A 77 -27.08 3.45 34.67
C LEU A 77 -26.75 3.30 36.15
N GLY A 78 -25.46 3.20 36.49
CA GLY A 78 -25.01 3.19 37.89
C GLY A 78 -25.39 4.48 38.62
N TYR A 79 -25.19 5.63 37.98
CA TYR A 79 -25.52 6.94 38.56
C TYR A 79 -27.03 7.12 38.78
N VAL A 80 -27.86 6.72 37.83
CA VAL A 80 -29.33 6.76 37.98
C VAL A 80 -29.81 5.85 39.10
N ASN A 81 -29.30 4.61 39.17
CA ASN A 81 -29.62 3.69 40.27
C ASN A 81 -29.18 4.24 41.64
N PHE A 82 -27.98 4.81 41.72
CA PHE A 82 -27.48 5.43 42.94
C PHE A 82 -28.38 6.60 43.38
N ARG A 83 -28.81 7.45 42.44
CA ARG A 83 -29.65 8.62 42.73
C ARG A 83 -31.11 8.28 43.04
N GLY A 84 -31.62 7.15 42.55
CA GLY A 84 -32.95 6.64 42.89
C GLY A 84 -33.02 5.90 44.23
N ALA A 85 -31.87 5.54 44.80
CA ALA A 85 -31.75 4.85 46.09
C ALA A 85 -31.50 5.80 47.29
N TYR A 86 -31.35 7.11 47.04
CA TYR A 86 -31.28 8.16 48.05
C TYR A 86 -32.62 8.85 48.28
#